data_AF-A0A8J4R3W3-F1
#
_entry.id   AF-A0A8J4R3W3-F1
#
_cell.length_a   1.000
_cell.length_b   1.000
_cell.length_c   1.000
_cell.angle_alpha   90.00
_cell.angle_beta   90.00
_cell.angle_gamma   90.00
#
_symmetry.space_group_name_H-M   'P 1'
#
loop_
_entity.id
_entity.type
_entity.pdbx_description
1 polymer ?
#
loop_
_entity_poly.entity_id
_entity_poly.type
_entity_poly.pdbx_seq_one_letter_code
_entity_poly.pdbx_strand_id
1 'polypeptide(L)'
;MDSKRLKLFRFKDQSSEPSLSSGQNYDFEHGPYLRNFRTTVGRVLERLGEGFERGSKRIRSFKKLKSIPYVGDQPRKEAGPPPKTILDPQGQFLQTWNKVFVLSCVISVALDPLFFYIPMISEDNRDKNYEYKCLGADERLAKIACVLRSLFDAFYVIHIIFQFRTGFIAPSSQVFGRGETITDPVAIAKRYLSTYFLIDILSIVPLPQVVSLVTIHKHKSQAPLILKQRLKFVIFSQYVPRITRLYPLYMEVKRASGILTQTAWAGAAYNLFLYMLASHVVGAFWYLFAIEQAGTCWQKYCNNSTACEDKYLYCDDEEHKNFTSLYENCRYKKPDDIENLTDFNFGMFTDALKSGMVLNSTRFRVKLSYCFWWGFRNLSSAGQNLQTSTFIGEIVFAVGISTFGLVLFSLLIGNMQVSLRFLSVLFLT
;
A
#
# COMPACT_ATOMS: atom_id res chain seq x y z
N MET A 1 6.71 -56.31 -12.41
CA MET A 1 8.15 -56.41 -12.70
C MET A 1 8.47 -55.54 -13.92
N ASP A 2 9.75 -55.25 -14.14
CA ASP A 2 10.24 -53.94 -14.59
C ASP A 2 10.73 -53.88 -16.06
N SER A 3 11.11 -52.68 -16.56
CA SER A 3 11.77 -52.36 -17.85
C SER A 3 10.91 -52.48 -19.13
N LYS A 4 11.11 -51.76 -20.25
CA LYS A 4 12.09 -50.75 -20.77
C LYS A 4 11.44 -50.10 -22.03
N ARG A 5 11.81 -48.94 -22.63
CA ARG A 5 12.80 -47.85 -22.42
C ARG A 5 12.35 -46.62 -23.27
N LEU A 6 12.70 -45.38 -22.94
CA LEU A 6 12.47 -44.20 -23.82
C LEU A 6 13.36 -44.20 -25.08
N LYS A 7 12.88 -43.60 -26.18
CA LYS A 7 13.70 -43.12 -27.31
C LYS A 7 13.93 -41.61 -27.21
N LEU A 8 15.19 -41.19 -27.36
CA LEU A 8 15.62 -39.80 -27.44
C LEU A 8 16.10 -39.53 -28.87
N PHE A 9 15.69 -38.42 -29.49
CA PHE A 9 16.27 -37.93 -30.75
C PHE A 9 16.99 -36.60 -30.51
N ARG A 10 18.10 -36.40 -31.23
CA ARG A 10 19.11 -35.35 -31.00
C ARG A 10 19.51 -34.73 -32.33
N PHE A 11 19.36 -33.42 -32.47
CA PHE A 11 19.97 -32.56 -33.50
C PHE A 11 19.97 -31.11 -32.98
N LYS A 12 20.83 -30.18 -33.40
CA LYS A 12 22.28 -30.19 -33.71
C LYS A 12 22.66 -28.70 -33.84
N ASP A 13 23.70 -28.22 -33.16
CA ASP A 13 24.08 -26.81 -33.22
C ASP A 13 24.63 -26.40 -34.60
N GLN A 14 24.29 -25.19 -35.05
CA GLN A 14 25.14 -24.41 -35.96
C GLN A 14 24.88 -22.90 -35.81
N SER A 15 25.97 -22.13 -35.76
CA SER A 15 26.01 -20.69 -35.48
C SER A 15 26.43 -19.87 -36.71
N SER A 16 25.80 -18.71 -36.94
CA SER A 16 26.36 -17.62 -37.76
C SER A 16 25.58 -16.32 -37.56
N GLU A 17 26.30 -15.22 -37.32
CA GLU A 17 25.79 -13.84 -37.22
C GLU A 17 25.65 -13.15 -38.61
N PRO A 18 25.11 -11.92 -38.73
CA PRO A 18 24.19 -11.57 -39.81
C PRO A 18 24.79 -10.87 -41.04
N SER A 19 23.99 -10.82 -42.12
CA SER A 19 24.17 -9.90 -43.25
C SER A 19 22.97 -8.95 -43.38
N LEU A 20 23.23 -7.72 -43.87
CA LEU A 20 22.34 -6.57 -43.71
C LEU A 20 21.85 -6.02 -45.06
N SER A 21 20.53 -6.00 -45.28
CA SER A 21 19.83 -5.14 -46.25
C SER A 21 18.33 -5.11 -45.88
N SER A 22 17.78 -4.02 -45.34
CA SER A 22 17.23 -2.87 -46.09
C SER A 22 16.18 -3.29 -47.13
N GLY A 23 14.90 -2.91 -47.00
CA GLY A 23 14.24 -2.19 -45.90
C GLY A 23 12.80 -1.79 -46.25
N GLN A 24 11.95 -1.63 -45.23
CA GLN A 24 10.68 -0.89 -45.31
C GLN A 24 10.29 -0.46 -43.89
N ASN A 25 10.42 0.84 -43.60
CA ASN A 25 10.13 1.40 -42.28
C ASN A 25 8.62 1.61 -42.11
N TYR A 26 8.10 1.17 -40.97
CA TYR A 26 6.92 1.76 -40.34
C TYR A 26 7.39 2.39 -39.02
N ASP A 27 7.68 3.69 -39.04
CA ASP A 27 8.16 4.41 -37.87
C ASP A 27 7.04 4.63 -36.85
N PHE A 28 7.17 3.99 -35.69
CA PHE A 28 6.36 4.26 -34.51
C PHE A 28 7.15 5.19 -33.59
N GLU A 29 6.96 6.51 -33.73
CA GLU A 29 7.73 7.54 -33.01
C GLU A 29 7.74 7.32 -31.49
N HIS A 30 8.87 6.84 -30.97
CA HIS A 30 9.11 6.74 -29.53
C HIS A 30 9.62 8.09 -29.00
N GLY A 31 8.69 8.93 -28.57
CA GLY A 31 8.98 10.29 -28.10
C GLY A 31 9.99 10.38 -26.94
N PRO A 32 10.66 11.55 -26.77
CA PRO A 32 11.81 11.73 -25.88
C PRO A 32 11.54 11.54 -24.37
N TYR A 33 10.27 11.41 -23.97
CA TYR A 33 9.85 11.33 -22.57
C TYR A 33 10.29 10.04 -21.85
N LEU A 34 10.29 8.89 -22.53
CA LEU A 34 10.75 7.63 -21.92
C LEU A 34 12.26 7.69 -21.60
N ARG A 35 13.03 8.39 -22.44
CA ARG A 35 14.48 8.63 -22.27
C ARG A 35 14.76 9.53 -21.07
N ASN A 36 13.96 10.58 -20.85
CA ASN A 36 14.11 11.47 -19.70
C ASN A 36 13.70 10.82 -18.36
N PHE A 37 12.67 9.97 -18.33
CA PHE A 37 12.35 9.21 -17.11
C PHE A 37 13.44 8.16 -16.80
N ARG A 38 13.86 7.38 -17.81
CA ARG A 38 14.91 6.35 -17.65
C ARG A 38 16.26 6.95 -17.25
N THR A 39 16.64 8.14 -17.72
CA THR A 39 17.87 8.83 -17.29
C THR A 39 17.75 9.50 -15.92
N THR A 40 16.54 9.84 -15.45
CA THR A 40 16.33 10.39 -14.10
C THR A 40 16.35 9.28 -13.06
N VAL A 41 15.61 8.19 -13.29
CA VAL A 41 15.65 6.97 -12.47
C VAL A 41 17.05 6.34 -12.53
N GLY A 42 17.69 6.33 -13.71
CA GLY A 42 19.08 5.94 -13.91
C GLY A 42 20.02 6.71 -12.99
N ARG A 43 20.02 8.05 -13.02
CA ARG A 43 20.85 8.89 -12.14
C ARG A 43 20.59 8.69 -10.64
N VAL A 44 19.37 8.34 -10.23
CA VAL A 44 19.06 8.01 -8.82
C VAL A 44 19.59 6.63 -8.44
N LEU A 45 19.39 5.62 -9.29
CA LEU A 45 19.93 4.26 -9.10
C LEU A 45 21.46 4.23 -9.19
N GLU A 46 22.07 5.07 -10.02
CA GLU A 46 23.51 5.23 -10.17
C GLU A 46 24.11 5.91 -8.93
N ARG A 47 23.50 6.97 -8.39
CA ARG A 47 23.92 7.57 -7.11
C ARG A 47 23.75 6.61 -5.92
N LEU A 48 22.68 5.81 -5.90
CA LEU A 48 22.51 4.74 -4.89
C LEU A 48 23.53 3.62 -5.09
N GLY A 49 23.81 3.26 -6.34
CA GLY A 49 24.83 2.29 -6.75
C GLY A 49 26.23 2.73 -6.33
N GLU A 50 26.62 3.97 -6.59
CA GLU A 50 27.87 4.58 -6.11
C GLU A 50 27.96 4.59 -4.58
N GLY A 51 26.87 4.94 -3.89
CA GLY A 51 26.81 4.87 -2.42
C GLY A 51 27.05 3.44 -1.90
N PHE A 52 26.40 2.47 -2.52
CA PHE A 52 26.55 1.04 -2.20
C PHE A 52 27.93 0.52 -2.60
N GLU A 53 28.52 0.99 -3.71
CA GLU A 53 29.83 0.57 -4.20
C GLU A 53 30.95 1.16 -3.34
N ARG A 54 30.86 2.42 -2.91
CA ARG A 54 31.73 3.04 -1.90
C ARG A 54 31.65 2.30 -0.56
N GLY A 55 30.44 1.92 -0.14
CA GLY A 55 30.23 1.01 1.00
C GLY A 55 30.91 -0.36 0.79
N SER A 56 30.74 -0.97 -0.39
CA SER A 56 31.34 -2.25 -0.73
C SER A 56 32.86 -2.20 -0.81
N LYS A 57 33.45 -1.09 -1.30
CA LYS A 57 34.91 -0.87 -1.37
C LYS A 57 35.49 -0.75 0.04
N ARG A 58 34.80 -0.07 0.96
CA ARG A 58 35.14 -0.02 2.39
C ARG A 58 35.11 -1.42 3.02
N ILE A 59 34.10 -2.24 2.71
CA ILE A 59 34.00 -3.64 3.16
C ILE A 59 35.04 -4.56 2.50
N ARG A 60 35.39 -4.31 1.23
CA ARG A 60 36.41 -5.07 0.47
C ARG A 60 37.82 -4.80 1.02
N SER A 61 38.06 -3.60 1.57
CA SER A 61 39.27 -3.28 2.34
C SER A 61 39.40 -4.14 3.60
N PHE A 62 38.29 -4.43 4.31
CA PHE A 62 38.31 -5.35 5.45
C PHE A 62 38.53 -6.81 5.04
N LYS A 63 38.05 -7.23 3.85
CA LYS A 63 38.31 -8.57 3.31
C LYS A 63 39.77 -8.85 2.93
N LYS A 64 40.66 -7.85 2.93
CA LYS A 64 42.09 -8.02 2.65
C LYS A 64 42.96 -8.23 3.89
N LEU A 65 42.37 -8.25 5.10
CA LEU A 65 43.11 -8.44 6.34
C LEU A 65 42.97 -9.87 6.88
N LYS A 66 44.03 -10.65 6.68
CA LYS A 66 44.36 -11.96 7.28
C LYS A 66 43.37 -13.12 7.10
N SER A 67 43.80 -14.05 6.26
CA SER A 67 43.62 -15.50 6.47
C SER A 67 43.95 -15.90 7.91
N ILE A 68 43.07 -16.67 8.57
CA ILE A 68 43.29 -17.20 9.91
C ILE A 68 43.81 -18.65 9.81
N PRO A 69 44.92 -19.01 10.49
CA PRO A 69 45.39 -20.40 10.57
C PRO A 69 44.50 -21.28 11.45
N TYR A 70 44.56 -22.60 11.22
CA TYR A 70 43.83 -23.60 11.99
C TYR A 70 44.50 -23.89 13.35
N VAL A 71 43.92 -23.37 14.44
CA VAL A 71 44.19 -23.69 15.86
C VAL A 71 42.83 -23.46 16.56
N GLY A 72 42.26 -24.35 17.37
CA GLY A 72 42.82 -25.23 18.40
C GLY A 72 42.24 -24.74 19.74
N ASP A 73 41.71 -25.64 20.58
CA ASP A 73 40.84 -25.28 21.70
C ASP A 73 41.44 -24.22 22.66
N GLN A 74 40.65 -23.19 22.98
CA GLN A 74 40.97 -22.23 24.04
C GLN A 74 39.75 -22.01 24.96
N PRO A 75 39.97 -21.71 26.27
CA PRO A 75 38.92 -21.81 27.27
C PRO A 75 37.82 -20.76 27.11
N ARG A 76 36.62 -21.10 27.63
CA ARG A 76 35.47 -20.19 27.77
C ARG A 76 35.90 -18.87 28.40
N LYS A 77 35.79 -17.78 27.65
CA LYS A 77 35.68 -16.44 28.24
C LYS A 77 34.28 -16.29 28.82
N GLU A 78 34.20 -15.88 30.08
CA GLU A 78 32.93 -15.47 30.68
C GLU A 78 32.33 -14.31 29.88
N ALA A 79 31.00 -14.30 29.74
CA ALA A 79 30.28 -13.26 29.05
C ALA A 79 30.35 -11.95 29.88
N GLY A 80 31.34 -11.11 29.55
CA GLY A 80 31.42 -9.76 30.08
C GLY A 80 30.14 -8.97 29.78
N PRO A 81 29.82 -7.93 30.59
CA PRO A 81 28.60 -7.15 30.40
C PRO A 81 28.53 -6.59 28.97
N PRO A 82 27.33 -6.55 28.36
CA PRO A 82 27.17 -6.08 26.99
C PRO A 82 27.80 -4.68 26.83
N PRO A 83 28.53 -4.42 25.73
CA PRO A 83 29.04 -3.08 25.49
C PRO A 83 27.87 -2.10 25.51
N LYS A 84 28.03 -0.96 26.20
CA LYS A 84 26.96 0.00 26.64
C LYS A 84 26.02 0.54 25.54
N THR A 85 26.17 0.11 24.29
CA THR A 85 25.40 0.49 23.11
C THR A 85 24.58 -0.64 22.49
N ILE A 86 24.57 -1.85 23.07
CA ILE A 86 23.76 -2.99 22.60
C ILE A 86 22.53 -3.16 23.51
N LEU A 87 21.36 -3.23 22.89
CA LEU A 87 20.07 -3.44 23.56
C LEU A 87 19.87 -4.93 23.84
N ASP A 88 19.43 -5.24 25.06
CA ASP A 88 18.96 -6.58 25.42
C ASP A 88 17.61 -6.87 24.73
N PRO A 89 17.46 -7.95 23.94
CA PRO A 89 16.19 -8.33 23.33
C PRO A 89 15.07 -8.59 24.35
N GLN A 90 15.40 -8.93 25.60
CA GLN A 90 14.41 -9.15 26.67
C GLN A 90 14.16 -7.90 27.52
N GLY A 91 14.93 -6.82 27.34
CA GLY A 91 14.85 -5.63 28.17
C GLY A 91 13.52 -4.88 28.07
N GLN A 92 12.98 -4.43 29.21
CA GLN A 92 11.69 -3.73 29.31
C GLN A 92 11.59 -2.47 28.41
N PHE A 93 12.73 -1.80 28.16
CA PHE A 93 12.83 -0.70 27.20
C PHE A 93 12.43 -1.15 25.78
N LEU A 94 13.06 -2.21 25.26
CA LEU A 94 12.77 -2.69 23.91
C LEU A 94 11.35 -3.26 23.80
N GLN A 95 10.88 -3.97 24.83
CA GLN A 95 9.49 -4.45 24.87
C GLN A 95 8.47 -3.30 24.79
N THR A 96 8.76 -2.18 25.46
CA THR A 96 7.90 -0.98 25.43
C THR A 96 7.94 -0.32 24.04
N TRP A 97 9.13 -0.16 23.46
CA TRP A 97 9.28 0.37 22.11
C TRP A 97 8.67 -0.52 21.04
N ASN A 98 8.74 -1.84 21.14
CA ASN A 98 8.07 -2.76 20.22
C ASN A 98 6.55 -2.57 20.20
N LYS A 99 5.91 -2.24 21.33
CA LYS A 99 4.48 -1.87 21.37
C LYS A 99 4.23 -0.55 20.62
N VAL A 100 5.07 0.46 20.82
CA VAL A 100 5.00 1.74 20.11
C VAL A 100 5.21 1.53 18.60
N PHE A 101 6.15 0.68 18.20
CA PHE A 101 6.40 0.37 16.80
C PHE A 101 5.21 -0.36 16.15
N VAL A 102 4.63 -1.38 16.80
CA VAL A 102 3.39 -2.02 16.31
C VAL A 102 2.27 -1.00 16.14
N LEU A 103 2.03 -0.13 17.12
CA LEU A 103 1.02 0.93 17.04
C LEU A 103 1.31 1.91 15.89
N SER A 104 2.56 2.35 15.72
CA SER A 104 2.97 3.25 14.64
C SER A 104 2.79 2.62 13.25
N CYS A 105 3.05 1.31 13.11
CA CYS A 105 2.81 0.56 11.88
C CYS A 105 1.31 0.50 11.55
N VAL A 106 0.49 0.21 12.57
CA VAL A 106 -0.97 0.14 12.44
C VAL A 106 -1.55 1.50 12.02
N ILE A 107 -1.12 2.60 12.66
CA ILE A 107 -1.54 3.95 12.26
C ILE A 107 -1.05 4.27 10.85
N SER A 108 0.18 3.91 10.47
CA SER A 108 0.67 4.11 9.11
C SER A 108 -0.19 3.41 8.05
N VAL A 109 -0.66 2.18 8.30
CA VAL A 109 -1.55 1.46 7.37
C VAL A 109 -2.94 2.11 7.32
N ALA A 110 -3.41 2.67 8.44
CA ALA A 110 -4.67 3.42 8.47
C ALA A 110 -4.59 4.80 7.77
N LEU A 111 -3.39 5.34 7.54
CA LEU A 111 -3.18 6.62 6.85
C LEU A 111 -3.02 6.49 5.33
N ASP A 112 -2.59 5.33 4.82
CA ASP A 112 -2.39 5.13 3.38
C ASP A 112 -3.68 5.36 2.54
N PRO A 113 -4.92 5.01 2.97
CA PRO A 113 -6.12 5.29 2.19
C PRO A 113 -6.45 6.78 2.05
N LEU A 114 -5.83 7.68 2.84
CA LEU A 114 -6.02 9.13 2.70
C LEU A 114 -5.62 9.63 1.30
N PHE A 115 -4.63 8.99 0.67
CA PHE A 115 -4.20 9.33 -0.68
C PHE A 115 -5.28 9.11 -1.74
N PHE A 116 -6.23 8.18 -1.53
CA PHE A 116 -7.35 7.94 -2.45
C PHE A 116 -8.39 9.07 -2.45
N TYR A 117 -8.40 9.92 -1.43
CA TYR A 117 -9.27 11.10 -1.35
C TYR A 117 -8.65 12.36 -2.00
N ILE A 118 -7.42 12.27 -2.55
CA ILE A 118 -6.75 13.40 -3.21
C ILE A 118 -7.40 13.76 -4.54
N PRO A 119 -7.66 12.82 -5.49
CA PRO A 119 -8.49 13.14 -6.65
C PRO A 119 -9.86 13.61 -6.17
N MET A 120 -10.43 14.61 -6.82
CA MET A 120 -11.77 15.13 -6.51
C MET A 120 -12.40 15.73 -7.77
N ILE A 121 -13.72 15.93 -7.75
CA ILE A 121 -14.38 16.78 -8.75
C ILE A 121 -14.36 18.21 -8.22
N SER A 122 -13.76 19.14 -8.95
CA SER A 122 -13.87 20.56 -8.67
C SER A 122 -15.09 21.11 -9.38
N GLU A 123 -15.96 21.81 -8.64
CA GLU A 123 -17.02 22.62 -9.22
C GLU A 123 -16.60 24.09 -9.20
N ASP A 124 -16.83 24.78 -10.32
CA ASP A 124 -16.69 26.23 -10.43
C ASP A 124 -18.04 26.83 -10.84
N ASN A 125 -18.52 27.74 -9.99
CA ASN A 125 -19.78 28.47 -10.14
C ASN A 125 -19.53 29.99 -10.21
N ARG A 126 -18.37 30.42 -10.76
CA ARG A 126 -18.03 31.84 -10.95
C ARG A 126 -19.01 32.58 -11.87
N ASP A 127 -19.62 31.89 -12.83
CA ASP A 127 -20.78 32.39 -13.58
C ASP A 127 -22.05 31.70 -13.05
N LYS A 128 -23.11 32.48 -12.79
CA LYS A 128 -24.42 31.96 -12.34
C LYS A 128 -25.16 31.20 -13.44
N ASN A 129 -24.74 31.33 -14.70
CA ASN A 129 -25.40 30.73 -15.85
C ASN A 129 -24.80 29.38 -16.28
N TYR A 130 -23.63 28.98 -15.76
CA TYR A 130 -22.92 27.78 -16.20
C TYR A 130 -22.33 26.98 -15.04
N GLU A 131 -22.69 25.70 -14.95
CA GLU A 131 -22.13 24.75 -14.01
C GLU A 131 -20.91 24.06 -14.65
N TYR A 132 -19.68 24.41 -14.23
CA TYR A 132 -18.46 23.77 -14.72
C TYR A 132 -17.91 22.78 -13.69
N LYS A 133 -17.66 21.54 -14.12
CA LYS A 133 -17.07 20.47 -13.31
C LYS A 133 -15.86 19.86 -14.01
N CYS A 134 -14.73 19.83 -13.32
CA CYS A 134 -13.48 19.25 -13.81
C CYS A 134 -12.87 18.29 -12.79
N LEU A 135 -12.05 17.34 -13.26
CA LEU A 135 -11.25 16.51 -12.37
C LEU A 135 -10.10 17.36 -11.81
N GLY A 136 -9.96 17.38 -10.49
CA GLY A 136 -8.94 18.13 -9.76
C GLY A 136 -8.25 17.26 -8.70
N ALA A 137 -7.31 17.86 -7.96
CA ALA A 137 -6.58 17.21 -6.89
C ALA A 137 -6.49 18.12 -5.64
N ASP A 138 -6.83 17.60 -4.47
CA ASP A 138 -6.71 18.32 -3.20
C ASP A 138 -5.24 18.38 -2.75
N GLU A 139 -4.54 19.46 -3.14
CA GLU A 139 -3.15 19.67 -2.72
C GLU A 139 -2.98 19.72 -1.20
N ARG A 140 -3.97 20.23 -0.47
CA ARG A 140 -3.90 20.40 0.98
C ARG A 140 -3.94 19.04 1.66
N LEU A 141 -4.86 18.19 1.24
CA LEU A 141 -4.93 16.80 1.69
C LEU A 141 -3.69 16.01 1.28
N ALA A 142 -3.17 16.20 0.05
CA ALA A 142 -1.92 15.58 -0.38
C ALA A 142 -0.75 15.95 0.53
N LYS A 143 -0.59 17.25 0.86
CA LYS A 143 0.45 17.74 1.79
C LYS A 143 0.26 17.14 3.19
N ILE A 144 -0.96 17.13 3.74
CA ILE A 144 -1.26 16.56 5.06
C ILE A 144 -0.98 15.06 5.10
N ALA A 145 -1.45 14.29 4.11
CA ALA A 145 -1.21 12.85 4.01
C ALA A 145 0.30 12.55 3.92
N CYS A 146 1.05 13.31 3.12
CA CYS A 146 2.50 13.17 3.02
C CYS A 146 3.22 13.44 4.35
N VAL A 147 2.83 14.48 5.10
CA VAL A 147 3.43 14.83 6.39
C VAL A 147 3.13 13.75 7.43
N LEU A 148 1.87 13.35 7.59
CA LEU A 148 1.47 12.29 8.53
C LEU A 148 2.19 10.98 8.19
N ARG A 149 2.19 10.58 6.91
CA ARG A 149 2.82 9.35 6.47
C ARG A 149 4.33 9.34 6.73
N SER A 150 5.02 10.45 6.46
CA SER A 150 6.47 10.58 6.70
C SER A 150 6.83 10.62 8.20
N LEU A 151 5.95 11.15 9.06
CA LEU A 151 6.11 11.09 10.51
C LEU A 151 6.12 9.63 11.01
N PHE A 152 5.18 8.80 10.54
CA PHE A 152 5.13 7.38 10.93
C PHE A 152 6.25 6.54 10.28
N ASP A 153 6.74 6.90 9.08
CA ASP A 153 8.00 6.33 8.55
C ASP A 153 9.20 6.63 9.46
N ALA A 154 9.29 7.83 10.04
CA ALA A 154 10.41 8.20 10.91
C ALA A 154 10.47 7.32 12.19
N PHE A 155 9.32 7.03 12.83
CA PHE A 155 9.24 6.05 13.93
C PHE A 155 9.74 4.66 13.50
N TYR A 156 9.48 4.27 12.26
CA TYR A 156 9.91 2.98 11.70
C TYR A 156 11.41 2.93 11.37
N VAL A 157 12.00 4.05 10.97
CA VAL A 157 13.46 4.21 10.83
C VAL A 157 14.15 4.03 12.19
N ILE A 158 13.56 4.56 13.28
CA ILE A 158 14.06 4.31 14.64
C ILE A 158 14.04 2.80 14.97
N HIS A 159 13.00 2.06 14.55
CA HIS A 159 13.00 0.59 14.70
C HIS A 159 14.14 -0.09 13.91
N ILE A 160 14.41 0.33 12.67
CA ILE A 160 15.53 -0.21 11.88
C ILE A 160 16.86 0.04 12.61
N ILE A 161 17.05 1.23 13.19
CA ILE A 161 18.23 1.56 14.00
C ILE A 161 18.32 0.63 15.24
N PHE A 162 17.20 0.33 15.89
CA PHE A 162 17.18 -0.59 17.03
C PHE A 162 17.51 -2.03 16.62
N GLN A 163 17.04 -2.52 15.47
CA GLN A 163 17.40 -3.85 14.95
C GLN A 163 18.91 -4.03 14.70
N PHE A 164 19.62 -2.96 14.31
CA PHE A 164 21.10 -2.96 14.24
C PHE A 164 21.81 -2.91 15.60
N ARG A 165 21.07 -2.68 16.70
CA ARG A 165 21.60 -2.53 18.07
C ARG A 165 21.10 -3.60 19.04
N THR A 166 20.12 -4.41 18.68
CA THR A 166 19.56 -5.46 19.54
C THR A 166 20.37 -6.75 19.41
N GLY A 167 20.83 -7.29 20.55
CA GLY A 167 21.47 -8.62 20.61
C GLY A 167 20.47 -9.73 20.26
N PHE A 168 20.96 -10.90 19.83
CA PHE A 168 20.09 -12.03 19.49
C PHE A 168 20.47 -13.31 20.23
N ILE A 169 19.47 -14.11 20.57
CA ILE A 169 19.68 -15.44 21.16
C ILE A 169 19.96 -16.44 20.02
N ALA A 170 21.02 -17.23 20.15
CA ALA A 170 21.38 -18.25 19.18
C ALA A 170 20.52 -19.53 19.37
N PRO A 171 19.91 -20.10 18.31
CA PRO A 171 19.13 -21.34 18.46
C PRO A 171 19.97 -22.51 19.02
N SER A 172 21.25 -22.59 18.65
CA SER A 172 22.19 -23.62 19.09
C SER A 172 22.61 -23.51 20.56
N SER A 173 22.31 -22.40 21.25
CA SER A 173 22.62 -22.24 22.68
C SER A 173 21.43 -22.58 23.60
N GLN A 174 20.28 -22.98 23.06
CA GLN A 174 19.04 -23.24 23.82
C GLN A 174 19.02 -24.56 24.61
N VAL A 175 20.15 -25.02 25.12
CA VAL A 175 20.18 -26.13 26.09
C VAL A 175 19.63 -25.59 27.43
N PHE A 176 18.60 -26.25 27.98
CA PHE A 176 17.85 -25.78 29.17
C PHE A 176 17.21 -24.38 29.07
N GLY A 177 16.92 -23.88 27.86
CA GLY A 177 16.12 -22.65 27.67
C GLY A 177 16.82 -21.32 28.01
N ARG A 178 18.05 -21.36 28.53
CA ARG A 178 18.87 -20.17 28.82
C ARG A 178 19.92 -19.96 27.72
N GLY A 179 19.46 -19.58 26.53
CA GLY A 179 20.33 -19.31 25.39
C GLY A 179 21.23 -18.10 25.60
N GLU A 180 22.49 -18.21 25.18
CA GLU A 180 23.46 -17.12 25.17
C GLU A 180 23.05 -16.03 24.16
N THR A 181 23.00 -14.78 24.63
CA THR A 181 22.72 -13.60 23.80
C THR A 181 24.01 -13.15 23.11
N ILE A 182 24.06 -13.29 21.79
CA ILE A 182 25.16 -12.78 20.97
C ILE A 182 25.03 -11.26 20.87
N THR A 183 26.08 -10.57 21.33
CA THR A 183 26.17 -9.09 21.39
C THR A 183 27.16 -8.50 20.40
N ASP A 184 27.83 -9.33 19.57
CA ASP A 184 28.75 -8.87 18.53
C ASP A 184 28.02 -8.01 17.47
N PRO A 185 28.37 -6.72 17.30
CA PRO A 185 27.74 -5.85 16.31
C PRO A 185 27.84 -6.37 14.87
N VAL A 186 28.92 -7.10 14.53
CA VAL A 186 29.13 -7.60 13.16
C VAL A 186 28.19 -8.77 12.88
N ALA A 187 28.07 -9.73 13.80
CA ALA A 187 27.10 -10.82 13.73
C ALA A 187 25.65 -10.31 13.70
N ILE A 188 25.29 -9.33 14.54
CA ILE A 188 23.96 -8.70 14.56
C ILE A 188 23.64 -8.08 13.20
N ALA A 189 24.52 -7.20 12.70
CA ALA A 189 24.32 -6.53 11.42
C ALA A 189 24.23 -7.52 10.25
N LYS A 190 25.11 -8.53 10.20
CA LYS A 190 25.09 -9.57 9.16
C LYS A 190 23.79 -10.38 9.19
N ARG A 191 23.28 -10.74 10.37
CA ARG A 191 22.01 -11.46 10.52
C ARG A 191 20.85 -10.62 10.02
N TYR A 192 20.70 -9.38 10.52
CA TYR A 192 19.56 -8.51 10.18
C TYR A 192 19.54 -8.12 8.69
N LEU A 193 20.70 -7.80 8.10
CA LEU A 193 20.85 -7.51 6.67
C LEU A 193 20.43 -8.69 5.78
N SER A 194 20.57 -9.93 6.27
CA SER A 194 20.27 -11.15 5.52
C SER A 194 18.82 -11.64 5.66
N THR A 195 18.02 -11.09 6.59
CA THR A 195 16.66 -11.59 6.86
C THR A 195 15.55 -10.56 6.65
N TYR A 196 15.58 -9.44 7.38
CA TYR A 196 14.44 -8.51 7.45
C TYR A 196 14.72 -7.15 6.81
N PHE A 197 15.98 -6.74 6.74
CA PHE A 197 16.36 -5.39 6.29
C PHE A 197 15.76 -4.98 4.93
N LEU A 198 15.71 -5.89 3.95
CA LEU A 198 15.14 -5.56 2.64
C LEU A 198 13.63 -5.26 2.73
N ILE A 199 12.88 -6.06 3.49
CA ILE A 199 11.43 -5.87 3.68
C ILE A 199 11.18 -4.57 4.46
N ASP A 200 12.00 -4.31 5.48
CA ASP A 200 11.96 -3.10 6.30
C ASP A 200 12.25 -1.83 5.49
N ILE A 201 13.15 -1.88 4.50
CA ILE A 201 13.40 -0.76 3.59
C ILE A 201 12.24 -0.60 2.60
N LEU A 202 11.76 -1.70 1.99
CA LEU A 202 10.65 -1.67 1.03
C LEU A 202 9.36 -1.09 1.60
N SER A 203 9.09 -1.32 2.89
CA SER A 203 7.90 -0.80 3.58
C SER A 203 7.96 0.70 3.92
N ILE A 204 9.15 1.31 4.02
CA ILE A 204 9.29 2.77 4.31
C ILE A 204 9.65 3.61 3.08
N VAL A 205 9.77 3.02 1.89
CA VAL A 205 9.95 3.82 0.67
C VAL A 205 8.77 4.81 0.58
N PRO A 206 8.98 6.11 0.32
CA PRO A 206 7.89 7.07 0.32
C PRO A 206 7.14 7.12 -1.03
N LEU A 207 6.75 5.96 -1.61
CA LEU A 207 6.16 5.92 -2.96
C LEU A 207 4.84 6.72 -3.08
N PRO A 208 3.84 6.59 -2.16
CA PRO A 208 2.63 7.40 -2.21
C PRO A 208 2.94 8.90 -2.10
N GLN A 209 3.88 9.29 -1.24
CA GLN A 209 4.28 10.69 -1.07
C GLN A 209 4.94 11.24 -2.34
N VAL A 210 5.91 10.51 -2.91
CA VAL A 210 6.63 10.89 -4.13
C VAL A 210 5.67 10.98 -5.31
N VAL A 211 4.82 9.98 -5.52
CA VAL A 211 3.84 9.98 -6.61
C VAL A 211 2.86 11.13 -6.45
N SER A 212 2.35 11.38 -5.24
CA SER A 212 1.40 12.47 -5.01
C SER A 212 2.01 13.84 -5.27
N LEU A 213 3.14 14.14 -4.62
CA LEU A 213 3.76 15.46 -4.71
C LEU A 213 4.34 15.72 -6.11
N VAL A 214 5.09 14.78 -6.70
CA VAL A 214 5.70 14.98 -8.02
C VAL A 214 4.62 15.16 -9.09
N THR A 215 3.55 14.38 -9.03
CA THR A 215 2.44 14.46 -10.01
C THR A 215 1.74 15.81 -9.91
N ILE A 216 1.34 16.23 -8.70
CA ILE A 216 0.66 17.52 -8.48
C ILE A 216 1.53 18.70 -8.93
N HIS A 217 2.83 18.71 -8.59
CA HIS A 217 3.69 19.87 -8.88
C HIS A 217 4.17 19.92 -10.34
N LYS A 218 4.42 18.78 -11.01
CA LYS A 218 4.98 18.76 -12.37
C LYS A 218 3.93 18.58 -13.48
N HIS A 219 2.77 18.04 -13.14
CA HIS A 219 1.75 17.63 -14.11
C HIS A 219 0.36 18.10 -13.66
N LYS A 220 0.24 19.35 -13.17
CA LYS A 220 -1.00 19.91 -12.58
C LYS A 220 -2.28 19.48 -13.31
N SER A 221 -2.38 19.76 -14.60
CA SER A 221 -3.54 19.41 -15.43
C SER A 221 -3.74 17.90 -15.58
N GLN A 222 -2.69 17.09 -15.72
CA GLN A 222 -2.81 15.63 -15.80
C GLN A 222 -2.85 14.93 -14.42
N ALA A 223 -2.72 15.67 -13.32
CA ALA A 223 -2.53 15.09 -12.01
C ALA A 223 -3.67 14.17 -11.57
N PRO A 224 -4.96 14.51 -11.75
CA PRO A 224 -6.07 13.65 -11.34
C PRO A 224 -6.07 12.30 -12.07
N LEU A 225 -5.70 12.28 -13.36
CA LEU A 225 -5.57 11.06 -14.16
C LEU A 225 -4.42 10.18 -13.67
N ILE A 226 -3.24 10.77 -13.48
CA ILE A 226 -2.05 10.03 -13.05
C ILE A 226 -2.25 9.53 -11.61
N LEU A 227 -2.82 10.33 -10.72
CA LEU A 227 -3.11 9.96 -9.33
C LEU A 227 -4.11 8.80 -9.27
N LYS A 228 -5.28 8.91 -9.92
CA LYS A 228 -6.32 7.86 -9.85
C LYS A 228 -5.80 6.52 -10.37
N GLN A 229 -5.05 6.52 -11.47
CA GLN A 229 -4.44 5.30 -12.01
C GLN A 229 -3.28 4.76 -11.14
N ARG A 230 -2.30 5.60 -10.77
CA ARG A 230 -1.05 5.13 -10.16
C ARG A 230 -1.16 4.87 -8.67
N LEU A 231 -1.93 5.65 -7.91
CA LEU A 231 -2.01 5.50 -6.46
C LEU A 231 -2.51 4.11 -6.04
N LYS A 232 -3.44 3.51 -6.78
CA LYS A 232 -3.91 2.14 -6.53
C LYS A 232 -2.75 1.14 -6.50
N PHE A 233 -2.00 1.02 -7.60
CA PHE A 233 -0.86 0.10 -7.70
C PHE A 233 0.24 0.42 -6.68
N VAL A 234 0.54 1.71 -6.50
CA VAL A 234 1.56 2.17 -5.55
C VAL A 234 1.20 1.75 -4.13
N ILE A 235 -0.02 2.03 -3.67
CA ILE A 235 -0.46 1.74 -2.31
C ILE A 235 -0.58 0.23 -2.10
N PHE A 236 -1.19 -0.52 -3.03
CA PHE A 236 -1.22 -2.00 -2.95
C PHE A 236 0.20 -2.60 -2.89
N SER A 237 1.15 -2.11 -3.69
CA SER A 237 2.54 -2.59 -3.68
C SER A 237 3.25 -2.36 -2.34
N GLN A 238 2.83 -1.35 -1.57
CA GLN A 238 3.37 -1.05 -0.25
C GLN A 238 2.65 -1.76 0.90
N TYR A 239 1.38 -2.10 0.74
CA TYR A 239 0.63 -2.87 1.74
C TYR A 239 1.31 -4.22 2.00
N VAL A 240 1.81 -4.89 0.96
CA VAL A 240 2.49 -6.18 1.08
C VAL A 240 3.69 -6.13 2.05
N PRO A 241 4.74 -5.32 1.85
CA PRO A 241 5.86 -5.26 2.78
C PRO A 241 5.48 -4.69 4.16
N ARG A 242 4.52 -3.75 4.25
CA ARG A 242 4.00 -3.26 5.55
C ARG A 242 3.39 -4.39 6.38
N ILE A 243 2.46 -5.14 5.81
CA ILE A 243 1.76 -6.24 6.48
C ILE A 243 2.74 -7.37 6.82
N THR A 244 3.68 -7.67 5.91
CA THR A 244 4.71 -8.70 6.10
C THR A 244 5.61 -8.42 7.31
N ARG A 245 5.97 -7.15 7.60
CA ARG A 245 6.72 -6.81 8.84
C ARG A 245 5.82 -6.59 10.06
N LEU A 246 4.56 -6.15 9.87
CA LEU A 246 3.63 -6.02 10.99
C LEU A 246 3.43 -7.36 11.72
N TYR A 247 3.42 -8.49 10.98
CA TYR A 247 3.29 -9.83 11.55
C TYR A 247 4.38 -10.22 12.58
N PRO A 248 5.70 -10.24 12.26
CA PRO A 248 6.74 -10.57 13.23
C PRO A 248 6.78 -9.59 14.40
N LEU A 249 6.62 -8.28 14.16
CA LEU A 249 6.55 -7.27 15.23
C LEU A 249 5.42 -7.54 16.22
N TYR A 250 4.22 -7.83 15.70
CA TYR A 250 3.06 -8.20 16.51
C TYR A 250 3.32 -9.50 17.28
N MET A 251 3.94 -10.51 16.65
CA MET A 251 4.27 -11.78 17.30
C MET A 251 5.35 -11.65 18.40
N GLU A 252 6.32 -10.75 18.25
CA GLU A 252 7.28 -10.40 19.31
C GLU A 252 6.56 -9.76 20.52
N VAL A 253 5.72 -8.75 20.30
CA VAL A 253 4.93 -8.13 21.37
C VAL A 253 4.01 -9.14 22.05
N LYS A 254 3.34 -9.99 21.27
CA LYS A 254 2.46 -11.06 21.78
C LYS A 254 3.20 -12.06 22.67
N ARG A 255 4.41 -12.49 22.26
CA ARG A 255 5.26 -13.41 23.04
C ARG A 255 5.84 -12.75 24.29
N ALA A 256 6.36 -11.53 24.17
CA ALA A 256 7.06 -10.87 25.27
C ALA A 256 6.12 -10.36 26.37
N SER A 257 4.91 -9.93 26.02
CA SER A 257 4.02 -9.22 26.96
C SER A 257 2.82 -10.03 27.47
N GLY A 258 2.54 -11.23 26.93
CA GLY A 258 1.31 -11.98 27.27
C GLY A 258 0.01 -11.20 27.02
N ILE A 259 0.05 -10.15 26.19
CA ILE A 259 -0.95 -9.06 26.19
C ILE A 259 -2.36 -9.48 25.71
N LEU A 260 -2.50 -10.71 25.19
CA LEU A 260 -3.80 -11.30 24.84
C LEU A 260 -4.16 -12.54 25.66
N THR A 261 -3.45 -12.86 26.74
CA THR A 261 -3.76 -13.98 27.64
C THR A 261 -4.42 -13.55 28.96
N GLN A 262 -4.75 -12.27 29.14
CA GLN A 262 -5.39 -11.76 30.38
C GLN A 262 -6.85 -11.29 30.24
N THR A 263 -7.38 -11.02 29.05
CA THR A 263 -8.82 -10.75 28.88
C THR A 263 -9.38 -11.33 27.59
N ALA A 264 -10.51 -12.05 27.70
CA ALA A 264 -11.23 -12.59 26.55
C ALA A 264 -11.75 -11.49 25.58
N TRP A 265 -11.82 -10.25 26.04
CA TRP A 265 -12.26 -9.07 25.29
C TRP A 265 -11.20 -8.54 24.30
N ALA A 266 -9.91 -8.76 24.56
CA ALA A 266 -8.85 -8.19 23.73
C ALA A 266 -8.81 -8.81 22.32
N GLY A 267 -9.19 -10.08 22.18
CA GLY A 267 -9.40 -10.73 20.88
C GLY A 267 -10.57 -10.13 20.09
N ALA A 268 -11.70 -9.88 20.74
CA ALA A 268 -12.85 -9.22 20.12
C ALA A 268 -12.52 -7.79 19.66
N ALA A 269 -11.85 -7.00 20.53
CA ALA A 269 -11.41 -5.64 20.20
C ALA A 269 -10.43 -5.60 19.02
N TYR A 270 -9.49 -6.56 18.94
CA TYR A 270 -8.57 -6.67 17.81
C TYR A 270 -9.28 -6.96 16.48
N ASN A 271 -10.21 -7.93 16.46
CA ASN A 271 -10.99 -8.22 15.26
C ASN A 271 -11.90 -7.05 14.86
N LEU A 272 -12.51 -6.37 15.82
CA LEU A 272 -13.30 -5.16 15.57
C LEU A 272 -12.44 -4.03 15.01
N PHE A 273 -11.20 -3.86 15.48
CA PHE A 273 -10.25 -2.90 14.90
C PHE A 273 -9.90 -3.24 13.44
N LEU A 274 -9.59 -4.51 13.13
CA LEU A 274 -9.37 -4.96 11.75
C LEU A 274 -10.60 -4.72 10.87
N TYR A 275 -11.80 -4.93 11.42
CA TYR A 275 -13.07 -4.68 10.76
C TYR A 275 -13.25 -3.19 10.40
N MET A 276 -12.99 -2.29 11.36
CA MET A 276 -13.01 -0.83 11.12
C MET A 276 -11.97 -0.40 10.08
N LEU A 277 -10.75 -0.97 10.14
CA LEU A 277 -9.68 -0.66 9.18
C LEU A 277 -10.07 -1.13 7.76
N ALA A 278 -10.61 -2.33 7.62
CA ALA A 278 -11.13 -2.82 6.33
C ALA A 278 -12.28 -1.94 5.81
N SER A 279 -13.18 -1.51 6.69
CA SER A 279 -14.28 -0.60 6.36
C SER A 279 -13.78 0.75 5.83
N HIS A 280 -12.74 1.31 6.46
CA HIS A 280 -12.09 2.54 6.00
C HIS A 280 -11.44 2.37 4.62
N VAL A 281 -10.71 1.27 4.40
CA VAL A 281 -10.08 0.95 3.11
C VAL A 281 -11.11 0.77 2.00
N VAL A 282 -12.17 -0.02 2.23
CA VAL A 282 -13.27 -0.24 1.27
C VAL A 282 -13.97 1.07 0.93
N GLY A 283 -14.26 1.92 1.92
CA GLY A 283 -14.83 3.25 1.70
C GLY A 283 -13.95 4.16 0.84
N ALA A 284 -12.64 4.13 1.06
CA ALA A 284 -11.68 4.93 0.28
C ALA A 284 -11.55 4.43 -1.18
N PHE A 285 -11.62 3.12 -1.42
CA PHE A 285 -11.69 2.58 -2.77
C PHE A 285 -12.99 2.99 -3.48
N TRP A 286 -14.12 2.91 -2.78
CA TRP A 286 -15.41 3.34 -3.32
C TRP A 286 -15.41 4.82 -3.73
N TYR A 287 -14.84 5.69 -2.89
CA TYR A 287 -14.63 7.11 -3.22
C TYR A 287 -13.82 7.29 -4.52
N LEU A 288 -12.66 6.63 -4.61
CA LEU A 288 -11.78 6.75 -5.78
C LEU A 288 -12.42 6.21 -7.05
N PHE A 289 -13.07 5.05 -6.97
CA PHE A 289 -13.75 4.44 -8.10
C PHE A 289 -14.95 5.28 -8.58
N ALA A 290 -15.65 6.00 -7.70
CA ALA A 290 -16.68 6.95 -8.13
C ALA A 290 -16.11 8.06 -9.03
N ILE A 291 -14.93 8.60 -8.70
CA ILE A 291 -14.22 9.60 -9.51
C ILE A 291 -13.72 8.99 -10.83
N GLU A 292 -13.30 7.72 -10.81
CA GLU A 292 -12.94 7.02 -12.03
C GLU A 292 -14.14 6.78 -12.95
N GLN A 293 -15.33 6.44 -12.43
CA GLN A 293 -16.55 6.29 -13.22
C GLN A 293 -17.03 7.62 -13.79
N ALA A 294 -17.04 8.70 -12.99
CA ALA A 294 -17.33 10.05 -13.48
C ALA A 294 -16.42 10.44 -14.65
N GLY A 295 -15.10 10.31 -14.46
CA GLY A 295 -14.13 10.59 -15.52
C GLY A 295 -14.24 9.66 -16.74
N THR A 296 -14.67 8.41 -16.56
CA THR A 296 -14.89 7.45 -17.67
C THR A 296 -16.11 7.84 -18.49
N CYS A 297 -17.20 8.28 -17.86
CA CYS A 297 -18.35 8.81 -18.58
C CYS A 297 -17.97 10.06 -19.39
N TRP A 298 -17.29 11.02 -18.74
CA TRP A 298 -16.88 12.27 -19.38
C TRP A 298 -15.95 12.03 -20.58
N GLN A 299 -14.95 11.14 -20.44
CA GLN A 299 -14.06 10.77 -21.53
C GLN A 299 -14.77 10.02 -22.67
N LYS A 300 -15.71 9.12 -22.35
CA LYS A 300 -16.54 8.43 -23.35
C LYS A 300 -17.40 9.43 -24.16
N TYR A 301 -17.93 10.45 -23.50
CA TYR A 301 -18.67 11.51 -24.19
C TYR A 301 -17.75 12.35 -25.09
N CYS A 302 -16.59 12.77 -24.60
CA CYS A 302 -15.66 13.61 -25.35
C CYS A 302 -15.08 12.91 -26.58
N ASN A 303 -14.73 11.62 -26.49
CA ASN A 303 -14.29 10.83 -27.64
C ASN A 303 -15.34 10.74 -28.76
N ASN A 304 -16.62 10.92 -28.44
CA ASN A 304 -17.74 10.87 -29.39
C ASN A 304 -18.22 12.27 -29.84
N SER A 305 -17.59 13.37 -29.39
CA SER A 305 -18.05 14.73 -29.63
C SER A 305 -16.93 15.67 -30.02
N THR A 306 -16.99 16.23 -31.23
CA THR A 306 -16.02 17.22 -31.72
C THR A 306 -16.00 18.54 -30.93
N ALA A 307 -16.94 18.72 -29.99
CA ALA A 307 -17.01 19.89 -29.11
C ALA A 307 -16.19 19.76 -27.83
N CYS A 308 -15.58 18.59 -27.54
CA CYS A 308 -14.78 18.37 -26.34
C CYS A 308 -13.39 17.81 -26.67
N GLU A 309 -12.37 18.32 -25.97
CA GLU A 309 -11.03 17.75 -25.92
C GLU A 309 -10.74 17.25 -24.50
N ASP A 310 -10.03 16.13 -24.36
CA ASP A 310 -9.67 15.51 -23.08
C ASP A 310 -9.00 16.47 -22.08
N LYS A 311 -8.32 17.53 -22.56
CA LYS A 311 -7.68 18.54 -21.70
C LYS A 311 -8.69 19.28 -20.80
N TYR A 312 -9.91 19.53 -21.29
CA TYR A 312 -10.95 20.25 -20.55
C TYR A 312 -11.65 19.40 -19.48
N LEU A 313 -11.38 18.09 -19.42
CA LEU A 313 -11.88 17.22 -18.35
C LEU A 313 -11.11 17.39 -17.04
N TYR A 314 -10.00 18.11 -17.07
CA TYR A 314 -9.14 18.37 -15.93
C TYR A 314 -9.09 19.86 -15.63
N CYS A 315 -8.93 20.20 -14.35
CA CYS A 315 -8.85 21.58 -13.94
C CYS A 315 -7.49 22.17 -14.36
N ASP A 316 -7.52 23.02 -15.38
CA ASP A 316 -6.39 23.84 -15.85
C ASP A 316 -6.84 25.31 -15.89
N ASP A 317 -5.87 26.24 -15.83
CA ASP A 317 -6.17 27.64 -15.46
C ASP A 317 -6.74 28.51 -16.62
N GLU A 318 -6.71 28.05 -17.89
CA GLU A 318 -6.80 28.96 -19.05
C GLU A 318 -8.11 28.98 -19.87
N GLU A 319 -8.96 27.95 -19.89
CA GLU A 319 -10.24 27.99 -20.65
C GLU A 319 -11.38 27.20 -19.98
N HIS A 320 -12.47 27.89 -19.64
CA HIS A 320 -13.71 27.27 -19.13
C HIS A 320 -14.75 27.23 -20.27
N LYS A 321 -14.85 26.08 -20.94
CA LYS A 321 -15.89 25.85 -21.97
C LYS A 321 -17.19 25.36 -21.33
N ASN A 322 -18.32 25.76 -21.92
CA ASN A 322 -19.62 25.26 -21.48
C ASN A 322 -19.83 23.80 -21.93
N PHE A 323 -19.94 22.90 -20.96
CA PHE A 323 -20.15 21.47 -21.17
C PHE A 323 -21.52 20.97 -20.68
N THR A 324 -22.58 21.80 -20.70
CA THR A 324 -23.95 21.39 -20.33
C THR A 324 -24.32 20.01 -20.91
N SER A 325 -24.11 19.81 -22.22
CA SER A 325 -24.45 18.55 -22.90
C SER A 325 -23.67 17.33 -22.39
N LEU A 326 -22.43 17.49 -21.92
CA LEU A 326 -21.65 16.43 -21.28
C LEU A 326 -22.26 16.04 -19.94
N TYR A 327 -22.58 17.02 -19.08
CA TYR A 327 -23.20 16.75 -17.78
C TYR A 327 -24.62 16.20 -17.92
N GLU A 328 -25.33 16.54 -18.99
CA GLU A 328 -26.63 15.95 -19.32
C GLU A 328 -26.54 14.48 -19.73
N ASN A 329 -25.54 14.10 -20.54
CA ASN A 329 -25.30 12.71 -20.92
C ASN A 329 -24.67 11.89 -19.79
N CYS A 330 -23.95 12.55 -18.87
CA CYS A 330 -23.35 11.95 -17.68
C CYS A 330 -24.11 12.25 -16.38
N ARG A 331 -25.44 12.45 -16.46
CA ARG A 331 -26.30 12.59 -15.28
C ARG A 331 -26.19 11.32 -14.42
N TYR A 332 -25.93 11.50 -13.14
CA TYR A 332 -25.90 10.42 -12.17
C TYR A 332 -27.34 9.91 -11.93
N LYS A 333 -27.79 8.92 -12.72
CA LYS A 333 -29.06 8.19 -12.49
C LYS A 333 -28.82 7.01 -11.54
N LYS A 334 -29.80 6.63 -10.70
CA LYS A 334 -29.70 5.32 -10.02
C LYS A 334 -29.87 4.22 -11.05
N PRO A 335 -29.31 3.01 -10.84
CA PRO A 335 -29.53 1.87 -11.73
C PRO A 335 -31.01 1.61 -12.05
N ASP A 336 -31.89 1.76 -11.05
CA ASP A 336 -33.34 1.59 -11.21
C ASP A 336 -34.03 2.73 -11.99
N ASP A 337 -33.38 3.91 -12.12
CA ASP A 337 -33.87 5.09 -12.85
C ASP A 337 -33.43 5.09 -14.34
N ILE A 338 -32.78 4.02 -14.84
CA ILE A 338 -32.19 3.97 -16.20
C ILE A 338 -33.22 3.45 -17.21
N GLU A 339 -33.87 4.40 -17.90
CA GLU A 339 -34.85 4.12 -18.96
C GLU A 339 -34.19 3.86 -20.32
N ASN A 340 -33.07 4.53 -20.64
CA ASN A 340 -32.40 4.43 -21.94
C ASN A 340 -31.10 3.62 -21.85
N LEU A 341 -30.95 2.63 -22.74
CA LEU A 341 -29.72 1.82 -22.89
C LEU A 341 -28.46 2.63 -23.25
N THR A 342 -28.63 3.88 -23.69
CA THR A 342 -27.54 4.83 -23.99
C THR A 342 -26.96 5.52 -22.76
N ASP A 343 -27.71 5.57 -21.65
CA ASP A 343 -27.30 6.28 -20.45
C ASP A 343 -26.14 5.57 -19.75
N PHE A 344 -25.24 6.36 -19.14
CA PHE A 344 -24.11 5.78 -18.40
C PHE A 344 -24.55 5.26 -17.03
N ASN A 345 -24.49 3.94 -16.83
CA ASN A 345 -24.78 3.32 -15.55
C ASN A 345 -23.59 3.44 -14.58
N PHE A 346 -23.73 4.27 -13.54
CA PHE A 346 -22.73 4.47 -12.49
C PHE A 346 -22.77 3.41 -11.36
N GLY A 347 -23.74 2.51 -11.37
CA GLY A 347 -23.84 1.38 -10.44
C GLY A 347 -23.77 1.80 -8.97
N MET A 348 -22.95 1.10 -8.19
CA MET A 348 -22.81 1.31 -6.74
C MET A 348 -22.18 2.67 -6.39
N PHE A 349 -21.59 3.34 -7.38
CA PHE A 349 -20.92 4.62 -7.21
C PHE A 349 -21.88 5.81 -7.37
N THR A 350 -23.10 5.61 -7.88
CA THR A 350 -24.11 6.66 -8.00
C THR A 350 -24.33 7.40 -6.68
N ASP A 351 -24.34 6.69 -5.55
CA ASP A 351 -24.58 7.26 -4.21
C ASP A 351 -23.44 8.24 -3.80
N ALA A 352 -22.18 7.95 -4.12
CA ALA A 352 -21.04 8.88 -3.88
C ALA A 352 -21.12 10.14 -4.75
N LEU A 353 -21.65 10.01 -5.97
CA LEU A 353 -21.78 11.09 -6.94
C LEU A 353 -22.98 11.99 -6.62
N LYS A 354 -24.17 11.42 -6.40
CA LYS A 354 -25.40 12.14 -6.01
C LYS A 354 -25.27 12.85 -4.66
N SER A 355 -24.56 12.27 -3.69
CA SER A 355 -24.36 12.89 -2.36
C SER A 355 -23.33 14.02 -2.35
N GLY A 356 -22.67 14.31 -3.48
CA GLY A 356 -21.64 15.35 -3.56
C GLY A 356 -20.36 15.02 -2.77
N MET A 357 -20.15 13.78 -2.32
CA MET A 357 -18.98 13.44 -1.50
C MET A 357 -17.67 13.61 -2.28
N VAL A 358 -17.68 13.33 -3.59
CA VAL A 358 -16.52 13.50 -4.47
C VAL A 358 -16.11 14.96 -4.73
N LEU A 359 -16.95 15.94 -4.37
CA LEU A 359 -16.76 17.35 -4.71
C LEU A 359 -15.67 18.03 -3.88
N ASN A 360 -15.06 19.09 -4.41
CA ASN A 360 -14.09 19.96 -3.74
C ASN A 360 -14.70 20.71 -2.54
N SER A 361 -15.97 21.12 -2.66
CA SER A 361 -16.75 21.86 -1.68
C SER A 361 -17.03 21.05 -0.40
N THR A 362 -17.09 19.72 -0.50
CA THR A 362 -17.37 18.84 0.63
C THR A 362 -16.18 18.77 1.59
N ARG A 363 -16.43 19.13 2.87
CA ARG A 363 -15.41 19.10 3.93
C ARG A 363 -14.82 17.69 4.09
N PHE A 364 -13.50 17.56 4.13
CA PHE A 364 -12.80 16.27 4.22
C PHE A 364 -13.31 15.33 5.32
N ARG A 365 -13.65 15.85 6.53
CA ARG A 365 -14.21 15.03 7.62
C ARG A 365 -15.53 14.35 7.23
N VAL A 366 -16.35 15.01 6.42
CA VAL A 366 -17.62 14.46 5.91
C VAL A 366 -17.33 13.38 4.86
N LYS A 367 -16.42 13.64 3.91
CA LYS A 367 -15.94 12.62 2.95
C LYS A 367 -15.50 11.34 3.67
N LEU A 368 -14.61 11.49 4.65
CA LEU A 368 -14.04 10.39 5.42
C LEU A 368 -15.12 9.60 6.18
N SER A 369 -15.96 10.26 6.96
CA SER A 369 -17.00 9.59 7.77
C SER A 369 -18.07 8.92 6.91
N TYR A 370 -18.49 9.55 5.81
CA TYR A 370 -19.53 8.99 4.93
C TYR A 370 -19.01 7.78 4.16
N CYS A 371 -17.79 7.84 3.63
CA CYS A 371 -17.17 6.72 2.93
C CYS A 371 -16.84 5.57 3.90
N PHE A 372 -16.36 5.87 5.12
CA PHE A 372 -16.22 4.86 6.19
C PHE A 372 -17.55 4.18 6.50
N TRP A 373 -18.64 4.94 6.67
CA TRP A 373 -19.97 4.40 6.90
C TRP A 373 -20.45 3.50 5.74
N TRP A 374 -20.24 3.93 4.49
CA TRP A 374 -20.58 3.12 3.31
C TRP A 374 -19.82 1.79 3.31
N GLY A 375 -18.50 1.82 3.57
CA GLY A 375 -17.68 0.61 3.65
C GLY A 375 -18.10 -0.31 4.80
N PHE A 376 -18.35 0.26 5.98
CA PHE A 376 -18.81 -0.45 7.17
C PHE A 376 -20.16 -1.13 6.95
N ARG A 377 -21.14 -0.41 6.38
CA ARG A 377 -22.48 -0.94 6.04
C ARG A 377 -22.38 -2.12 5.07
N ASN A 378 -21.59 -2.00 4.01
CA ASN A 378 -21.52 -3.03 2.97
C ASN A 378 -20.71 -4.26 3.39
N LEU A 379 -19.65 -4.12 4.21
CA LEU A 379 -19.02 -5.28 4.84
C LEU A 379 -19.97 -6.00 5.81
N SER A 380 -20.77 -5.24 6.57
CA SER A 380 -21.69 -5.80 7.58
C SER A 380 -22.91 -6.51 6.99
N SER A 381 -23.31 -6.14 5.78
CA SER A 381 -24.38 -6.80 5.01
C SER A 381 -23.86 -7.76 3.95
N ALA A 382 -22.55 -8.10 3.96
CA ALA A 382 -21.91 -8.92 2.93
C ALA A 382 -22.23 -8.48 1.49
N GLY A 383 -22.35 -7.17 1.26
CA GLY A 383 -22.64 -6.57 -0.04
C GLY A 383 -24.07 -6.77 -0.58
N GLN A 384 -25.02 -7.28 0.22
CA GLN A 384 -26.38 -7.62 -0.23
C GLN A 384 -27.15 -6.48 -0.93
N ASN A 385 -26.83 -5.22 -0.62
CA ASN A 385 -27.49 -4.03 -1.18
C ASN A 385 -26.64 -3.32 -2.26
N LEU A 386 -25.63 -3.97 -2.82
CA LEU A 386 -24.80 -3.43 -3.90
C LEU A 386 -25.48 -3.64 -5.26
N GLN A 387 -25.97 -2.55 -5.87
CA GLN A 387 -26.41 -2.53 -7.26
C GLN A 387 -25.21 -2.24 -8.17
N THR A 388 -24.76 -3.20 -8.98
CA THR A 388 -23.59 -3.01 -9.86
C THR A 388 -23.99 -2.63 -11.29
N SER A 389 -23.15 -1.86 -12.00
CA SER A 389 -23.21 -1.78 -13.46
C SER A 389 -22.69 -3.07 -14.13
N THR A 390 -22.67 -3.12 -15.47
CA THR A 390 -22.04 -4.20 -16.24
C THR A 390 -20.51 -4.12 -16.28
N PHE A 391 -19.89 -3.14 -15.60
CA PHE A 391 -18.43 -3.00 -15.56
C PHE A 391 -17.76 -4.09 -14.72
N ILE A 392 -16.93 -4.91 -15.36
CA ILE A 392 -16.25 -6.07 -14.74
C ILE A 392 -15.49 -5.69 -13.46
N GLY A 393 -14.80 -4.54 -13.43
CA GLY A 393 -14.04 -4.11 -12.25
C GLY A 393 -14.93 -3.78 -11.04
N GLU A 394 -16.16 -3.33 -11.27
CA GLU A 394 -17.15 -3.09 -10.22
C GLU A 394 -17.73 -4.41 -9.69
N ILE A 395 -18.04 -5.35 -10.57
CA ILE A 395 -18.51 -6.69 -10.20
C ILE A 395 -17.46 -7.41 -9.35
N VAL A 396 -16.18 -7.37 -9.76
CA VAL A 396 -15.06 -7.93 -8.98
C VAL A 396 -14.92 -7.24 -7.61
N PHE A 397 -15.12 -5.91 -7.54
CA PHE A 397 -15.10 -5.18 -6.28
C PHE A 397 -16.27 -5.58 -5.35
N ALA A 398 -17.48 -5.75 -5.89
CA ALA A 398 -18.64 -6.23 -5.15
C ALA A 398 -18.41 -7.63 -4.55
N VAL A 399 -17.95 -8.59 -5.37
CA VAL A 399 -17.60 -9.95 -4.91
C VAL A 399 -16.52 -9.91 -3.83
N GLY A 400 -15.54 -9.01 -3.97
CA GLY A 400 -14.54 -8.73 -2.94
C GLY A 400 -15.17 -8.28 -1.63
N ILE A 401 -16.03 -7.26 -1.65
CA ILE A 401 -16.74 -6.74 -0.47
C ILE A 401 -17.55 -7.84 0.21
N SER A 402 -18.33 -8.62 -0.55
CA SER A 402 -19.12 -9.74 -0.02
C SER A 402 -18.23 -10.79 0.66
N THR A 403 -17.14 -11.20 0.01
CA THR A 403 -16.21 -12.21 0.54
C THR A 403 -15.50 -11.72 1.80
N PHE A 404 -14.95 -10.50 1.79
CA PHE A 404 -14.29 -9.91 2.96
C PHE A 404 -15.28 -9.67 4.11
N GLY A 405 -16.49 -9.22 3.81
CA GLY A 405 -17.57 -9.02 4.78
C GLY A 405 -17.90 -10.32 5.53
N LEU A 406 -18.16 -11.41 4.80
CA LEU A 406 -18.45 -12.72 5.38
C LEU A 406 -17.31 -13.24 6.27
N VAL A 407 -16.06 -13.13 5.81
CA VAL A 407 -14.89 -13.58 6.60
C VAL A 407 -14.71 -12.75 7.86
N LEU A 408 -14.74 -11.42 7.76
CA LEU A 408 -14.54 -10.52 8.89
C LEU A 408 -15.68 -10.60 9.92
N PHE A 409 -16.93 -10.75 9.46
CA PHE A 409 -18.09 -10.93 10.32
C PHE A 409 -18.06 -12.28 11.05
N SER A 410 -17.66 -13.36 10.35
CA SER A 410 -17.46 -14.68 10.97
C SER A 410 -16.35 -14.68 12.02
N LEU A 411 -15.24 -13.99 11.76
CA LEU A 411 -14.15 -13.81 12.73
C LEU A 411 -14.59 -13.00 13.96
N LEU A 412 -15.42 -11.97 13.78
CA LEU A 412 -15.97 -11.19 14.88
C LEU A 412 -16.90 -12.05 15.75
N ILE A 413 -17.87 -12.74 15.14
CA ILE A 413 -18.83 -13.61 15.86
C ILE A 413 -18.10 -14.76 16.56
N GLY A 414 -17.21 -15.47 15.87
CA GLY A 414 -16.50 -16.62 16.45
C GLY A 414 -15.70 -16.26 17.70
N ASN A 415 -15.01 -15.11 17.68
CA ASN A 415 -14.27 -14.64 18.85
C ASN A 415 -15.21 -14.13 19.96
N MET A 416 -16.28 -13.39 19.63
CA MET A 416 -17.29 -12.96 20.60
C MET A 416 -17.98 -14.15 21.30
N GLN A 417 -18.30 -15.22 20.58
CA GLN A 417 -18.89 -16.43 21.15
C GLN A 417 -17.94 -17.12 22.15
N VAL A 418 -16.64 -17.15 21.86
CA VAL A 418 -15.64 -17.64 22.83
C VAL A 418 -15.62 -16.73 24.07
N SER A 419 -15.60 -15.41 23.90
CA SER A 419 -15.62 -14.45 25.03
C SER A 419 -16.88 -14.59 25.91
N LEU A 420 -18.05 -14.78 25.30
CA LEU A 420 -19.32 -14.97 26.01
C LEU A 420 -19.36 -16.32 26.75
N ARG A 421 -18.80 -17.40 26.19
CA ARG A 421 -18.67 -18.68 26.89
C ARG A 421 -17.80 -18.55 28.14
N PHE A 422 -16.65 -17.88 28.04
CA PHE A 422 -15.81 -17.58 29.21
C PHE A 422 -16.58 -16.77 30.28
N LEU A 423 -17.37 -15.78 29.87
CA LEU A 423 -18.21 -15.00 30.79
C LEU A 423 -19.25 -15.89 31.50
N SER A 424 -19.96 -16.75 30.76
CA SER A 424 -20.97 -17.65 31.36
C SER A 424 -20.38 -18.64 32.35
N VAL A 425 -19.16 -19.16 32.11
CA VAL A 425 -18.49 -20.04 33.08
C VAL A 425 -18.10 -19.27 34.34
N LEU A 426 -17.60 -18.04 34.21
CA LEU A 426 -17.21 -17.20 35.35
C LEU A 426 -18.40 -16.78 36.24
N PHE A 427 -19.61 -16.72 35.71
CA PHE A 427 -20.84 -16.47 36.48
C PHE A 427 -21.49 -17.73 37.06
N LEU A 428 -20.97 -18.92 36.72
CA LEU A 428 -21.46 -20.23 37.21
C LEU A 428 -20.50 -20.89 38.22
N THR A 429 -19.45 -20.17 38.62
CA THR A 429 -18.44 -20.56 39.65
C THR A 429 -18.34 -19.47 40.71
#